data_AF-A0A7J2R5D7-F1
#
_entry.id   AF-A0A7J2R5D7-F1
#
_cell.length_a   1.000
_cell.length_b   1.000
_cell.length_c   1.000
_cell.angle_alpha   90.00
_cell.angle_beta   90.00
_cell.angle_gamma   90.00
#
_symmetry.space_group_name_H-M   'P 1'
#
loop_
_entity.id
_entity.type
_entity.pdbx_description
1 polymer ?
#
loop_
_entity_poly.entity_id
_entity_poly.type
_entity_poly.pdbx_seq_one_letter_code
_entity_poly.pdbx_strand_id
1 'polypeptide(L)'
;MNRSKHAANSLPFHSKKCNNFEFITFWSKKVNELVKKINDTTSHAHATHHDLLVKFVNNEYLGGTGELDNKKRVKGSKHDDLTTSSDVIEFKFRSNRLESLSAVLKNRETIFKRNDYIFFSYFLERGCKDKTKILKTQNCLYYLIVVIFSRENGPLNLKELLNEVSKEEIKFTKEVALKSGVDLDDEELYAVGNMIKIRELKRELEEKDKKLEENDKKLEEKDKKLEEKNKKLEEKDKEIERLKAQLKTK
;
A
#
# COMPACT_ATOMS: atom_id res chain seq x y z
N MET A 1 -21.42 -2.67 -24.44
CA MET A 1 -21.13 -1.24 -24.65
C MET A 1 -20.00 -1.07 -25.66
N ASN A 2 -20.32 -0.49 -26.83
CA ASN A 2 -19.34 -0.03 -27.82
C ASN A 2 -18.64 1.22 -27.25
N ARG A 3 -17.37 1.10 -26.84
CA ARG A 3 -16.56 2.26 -26.44
C ARG A 3 -15.90 2.83 -27.69
N SER A 4 -16.43 3.97 -28.15
CA SER A 4 -15.86 4.74 -29.25
C SER A 4 -14.43 5.15 -28.94
N LYS A 5 -13.58 5.07 -29.97
CA LYS A 5 -12.20 5.56 -29.98
C LYS A 5 -12.20 7.07 -29.70
N HIS A 6 -11.93 7.45 -28.45
CA HIS A 6 -11.40 8.78 -28.14
C HIS A 6 -9.89 8.69 -27.94
N ALA A 7 -9.21 9.73 -28.42
CA ALA A 7 -7.77 9.91 -28.49
C ALA A 7 -7.03 9.53 -27.19
N ALA A 8 -5.77 9.12 -27.33
CA ALA A 8 -4.88 8.60 -26.30
C ALA A 8 -4.55 9.60 -25.17
N ASN A 9 -5.55 9.99 -24.38
CA ASN A 9 -5.35 10.32 -22.99
C ASN A 9 -5.17 8.98 -22.27
N SER A 10 -3.97 8.71 -21.74
CA SER A 10 -3.70 7.46 -21.02
C SER A 10 -4.75 7.28 -19.93
N LEU A 11 -5.56 6.22 -20.03
CA LEU A 11 -6.53 5.87 -18.99
C LEU A 11 -5.80 5.83 -17.64
N PRO A 12 -6.38 6.34 -16.54
CA PRO A 12 -5.73 6.37 -15.22
C PRO A 12 -5.59 4.98 -14.60
N PHE A 13 -6.00 3.94 -15.32
CA PHE A 13 -5.97 2.53 -14.95
C PHE A 13 -5.63 1.67 -16.16
N HIS A 14 -5.15 0.47 -15.89
CA HIS A 14 -5.02 -0.57 -16.89
C HIS A 14 -6.05 -1.66 -16.64
N SER A 15 -6.67 -2.19 -17.70
CA SER A 15 -7.60 -3.30 -17.59
C SER A 15 -7.30 -4.45 -18.54
N LYS A 16 -7.76 -5.63 -18.16
CA LYS A 16 -7.71 -6.87 -18.94
C LYS A 16 -9.02 -7.62 -18.77
N LYS A 17 -9.74 -7.79 -19.88
CA LYS A 17 -10.96 -8.63 -19.91
C LYS A 17 -10.59 -10.10 -20.04
N CYS A 18 -11.23 -10.91 -19.20
CA CYS A 18 -11.23 -12.37 -19.27
C CYS A 18 -12.65 -12.84 -19.63
N ASN A 19 -12.85 -14.16 -19.74
CA ASN A 19 -14.14 -14.70 -20.18
C ASN A 19 -15.29 -14.31 -19.25
N ASN A 20 -15.04 -14.36 -17.94
CA ASN A 20 -16.08 -14.25 -16.91
C ASN A 20 -15.86 -13.12 -15.89
N PHE A 21 -14.79 -12.37 -16.06
CA PHE A 21 -14.40 -11.30 -15.16
C PHE A 21 -13.46 -10.33 -15.88
N GLU A 22 -13.26 -9.16 -15.30
CA GLU A 22 -12.29 -8.17 -15.77
C GLU A 22 -11.35 -7.83 -14.63
N PHE A 23 -10.04 -7.80 -14.91
CA PHE A 23 -9.09 -7.15 -14.02
C PHE A 23 -8.99 -5.68 -14.37
N ILE A 24 -8.99 -4.83 -13.35
CA ILE A 24 -8.54 -3.45 -13.44
C ILE A 24 -7.46 -3.22 -12.40
N THR A 25 -6.53 -2.32 -12.70
CA THR A 25 -5.53 -1.90 -11.73
C THR A 25 -5.16 -0.44 -11.88
N PHE A 26 -4.71 0.11 -10.75
CA PHE A 26 -4.22 1.47 -10.62
C PHE A 26 -2.84 1.41 -9.99
N TRP A 27 -1.88 2.13 -10.56
CA TRP A 27 -0.57 2.36 -9.97
C TRP A 27 -0.16 3.81 -10.26
N SER A 28 -0.34 4.67 -9.26
CA SER A 28 -0.05 6.09 -9.39
C SER A 28 0.21 6.71 -8.03
N LYS A 29 0.63 7.98 -8.04
CA LYS A 29 0.74 8.78 -6.81
C LYS A 29 -0.55 8.77 -5.99
N LYS A 30 -1.72 8.79 -6.66
CA LYS A 30 -3.03 8.75 -5.98
C LYS A 30 -3.24 7.43 -5.21
N VAL A 31 -2.69 6.31 -5.70
CA VAL A 31 -2.76 5.02 -5.00
C VAL A 31 -1.92 5.06 -3.73
N ASN A 32 -0.71 5.65 -3.78
CA ASN A 32 0.11 5.83 -2.59
C ASN A 32 -0.57 6.76 -1.56
N GLU A 33 -1.23 7.83 -2.02
CA GLU A 33 -1.99 8.75 -1.16
C GLU A 33 -3.21 8.06 -0.53
N LEU A 34 -3.92 7.19 -1.26
CA LEU A 34 -4.99 6.37 -0.73
C LEU A 34 -4.47 5.45 0.38
N VAL A 35 -3.37 4.75 0.14
CA VAL A 35 -2.75 3.86 1.12
C VAL A 35 -2.34 4.64 2.38
N LYS A 36 -1.73 5.82 2.22
CA LYS A 36 -1.41 6.72 3.34
C LYS A 36 -2.64 7.11 4.16
N LYS A 37 -3.74 7.52 3.50
CA LYS A 37 -5.00 7.87 4.17
C LYS A 37 -5.59 6.68 4.95
N ILE A 38 -5.48 5.47 4.41
CA ILE A 38 -5.90 4.25 5.10
C ILE A 38 -5.07 4.04 6.38
N ASN A 39 -3.78 4.38 6.39
CA ASN A 39 -2.92 4.25 7.58
C ASN A 39 -3.15 5.32 8.62
N ASP A 40 -3.32 6.55 8.16
CA ASP A 40 -3.56 7.71 9.02
C ASP A 40 -4.91 7.59 9.75
N THR A 41 -5.82 6.75 9.24
CA THR A 41 -7.12 6.47 9.88
C THR A 41 -6.92 5.51 11.05
N THR A 42 -7.19 5.97 12.28
CA THR A 42 -7.09 5.15 13.50
C THR A 42 -7.90 3.85 13.37
N SER A 43 -7.25 2.73 13.73
CA SER A 43 -7.54 1.33 13.38
C SER A 43 -8.94 0.74 13.64
N HIS A 44 -9.92 1.51 14.10
CA HIS A 44 -11.21 0.99 14.59
C HIS A 44 -12.40 1.26 13.65
N ALA A 45 -12.21 1.95 12.53
CA ALA A 45 -13.28 2.23 11.58
C ALA A 45 -13.07 1.46 10.26
N HIS A 46 -13.28 0.14 10.27
CA HIS A 46 -13.28 -0.68 9.05
C HIS A 46 -14.22 -0.13 7.95
N ALA A 47 -15.32 0.52 8.36
CA ALA A 47 -16.19 1.26 7.46
C ALA A 47 -15.45 2.37 6.70
N THR A 48 -14.57 3.12 7.38
CA THR A 48 -13.81 4.22 6.78
C THR A 48 -12.79 3.75 5.74
N HIS A 49 -12.08 2.64 5.97
CA HIS A 49 -11.12 2.13 4.97
C HIS A 49 -11.84 1.64 3.72
N HIS A 50 -12.97 0.95 3.91
CA HIS A 50 -13.80 0.48 2.81
C HIS A 50 -14.37 1.66 1.99
N ASP A 51 -14.94 2.67 2.65
CA ASP A 51 -15.49 3.84 1.96
C ASP A 51 -14.41 4.62 1.19
N LEU A 52 -13.19 4.73 1.73
CA LEU A 52 -12.05 5.35 1.02
C LEU A 52 -11.73 4.62 -0.30
N LEU A 53 -11.76 3.29 -0.28
CA LEU A 53 -11.53 2.47 -1.47
C LEU A 53 -12.67 2.57 -2.48
N VAL A 54 -13.91 2.50 -2.02
CA VAL A 54 -15.09 2.66 -2.89
C VAL A 54 -15.08 4.03 -3.55
N LYS A 55 -14.81 5.11 -2.79
CA LYS A 55 -14.67 6.48 -3.34
C LYS A 55 -13.56 6.57 -4.37
N PHE A 56 -12.41 5.94 -4.10
CA PHE A 56 -11.29 5.95 -5.03
C PHE A 56 -11.68 5.28 -6.36
N VAL A 57 -12.24 4.06 -6.32
CA VAL A 57 -12.62 3.35 -7.54
C VAL A 57 -13.76 4.06 -8.27
N ASN A 58 -14.74 4.61 -7.54
CA ASN A 58 -15.80 5.42 -8.14
C ASN A 58 -15.22 6.59 -8.95
N ASN A 59 -14.28 7.34 -8.37
CA ASN A 59 -13.68 8.50 -9.04
C ASN A 59 -12.77 8.10 -10.20
N GLU A 60 -11.88 7.12 -10.02
CA GLU A 60 -10.83 6.81 -11.00
C GLU A 60 -11.30 5.87 -12.13
N TYR A 61 -12.37 5.07 -11.90
CA TYR A 61 -12.88 4.12 -12.90
C TYR A 61 -14.28 4.43 -13.39
N LEU A 62 -15.18 4.85 -12.51
CA LEU A 62 -16.59 5.13 -12.86
C LEU A 62 -16.84 6.62 -13.15
N GLY A 63 -15.81 7.46 -13.09
CA GLY A 63 -15.94 8.90 -13.37
C GLY A 63 -16.69 9.69 -12.29
N GLY A 64 -16.83 9.12 -11.08
CA GLY A 64 -17.48 9.77 -9.93
C GLY A 64 -19.01 9.80 -9.99
N THR A 65 -19.63 9.02 -10.88
CA THR A 65 -21.09 9.00 -11.06
C THR A 65 -21.83 8.10 -10.07
N GLY A 66 -21.12 7.28 -9.30
CA GLY A 66 -21.71 6.40 -8.30
C GLY A 66 -22.00 7.14 -6.98
N GLU A 67 -23.13 6.81 -6.37
CA GLU A 67 -23.54 7.26 -5.05
C GLU A 67 -23.23 6.17 -4.02
N LEU A 68 -22.48 6.54 -2.97
CA LEU A 68 -22.18 5.64 -1.87
C LEU A 68 -23.33 5.65 -0.85
N ASP A 69 -23.83 4.48 -0.46
CA ASP A 69 -24.78 4.39 0.65
C ASP A 69 -24.06 4.61 1.98
N ASN A 70 -24.04 5.87 2.43
CA ASN A 70 -23.43 6.26 3.71
C ASN A 70 -24.33 5.94 4.93
N LYS A 71 -25.46 5.25 4.76
CA LYS A 71 -26.32 4.90 5.91
C LYS A 71 -25.50 4.10 6.93
N LYS A 72 -25.58 4.49 8.20
CA LYS A 72 -24.96 3.74 9.30
C LYS A 72 -25.39 2.29 9.17
N ARG A 73 -24.43 1.38 8.98
CA ARG A 73 -24.67 -0.07 8.83
C ARG A 73 -25.34 -0.60 10.10
N VAL A 74 -26.66 -0.54 10.16
CA VAL A 74 -27.44 -1.09 11.26
C VAL A 74 -27.34 -2.61 11.17
N LYS A 75 -27.17 -3.28 12.31
CA LYS A 75 -27.07 -4.74 12.33
C LYS A 75 -28.34 -5.34 11.70
N GLY A 76 -28.20 -6.01 10.57
CA GLY A 76 -29.30 -6.67 9.85
C GLY A 76 -29.84 -5.91 8.62
N SER A 77 -29.44 -4.66 8.39
CA SER A 77 -29.80 -3.95 7.16
C SER A 77 -28.85 -4.31 6.02
N LYS A 78 -29.42 -4.55 4.82
CA LYS A 78 -28.66 -4.79 3.59
C LYS A 78 -28.55 -3.47 2.82
N HIS A 79 -27.33 -3.00 2.66
CA HIS A 79 -26.96 -1.77 1.95
C HIS A 79 -26.17 -2.11 0.70
N ASP A 80 -26.28 -1.26 -0.30
CA ASP A 80 -25.50 -1.40 -1.53
C ASP A 80 -24.25 -0.53 -1.40
N ASP A 81 -23.07 -1.06 -1.70
CA ASP A 81 -21.82 -0.32 -1.46
C ASP A 81 -21.68 0.89 -2.41
N LEU A 82 -22.16 0.75 -3.66
CA LEU A 82 -22.16 1.83 -4.65
C LEU A 82 -23.28 1.63 -5.68
N THR A 83 -24.04 2.68 -5.96
CA THR A 83 -25.10 2.67 -6.98
C THR A 83 -24.82 3.72 -8.04
N THR A 84 -24.82 3.35 -9.32
CA THR A 84 -24.78 4.28 -10.45
C THR A 84 -26.18 4.48 -11.03
N SER A 85 -26.31 5.26 -12.11
CA SER A 85 -27.59 5.41 -12.82
C SER A 85 -28.14 4.10 -13.40
N SER A 86 -27.32 3.05 -13.49
CA SER A 86 -27.66 1.82 -14.22
C SER A 86 -27.27 0.54 -13.49
N ASP A 87 -26.31 0.61 -12.56
CA ASP A 87 -25.70 -0.57 -11.95
C ASP A 87 -25.60 -0.42 -10.43
N VAL A 88 -25.79 -1.54 -9.72
CA VAL A 88 -25.59 -1.69 -8.28
C VAL A 88 -24.36 -2.55 -8.06
N ILE A 89 -23.39 -2.05 -7.31
CA ILE A 89 -22.06 -2.66 -7.16
C ILE A 89 -21.85 -3.07 -5.71
N GLU A 90 -21.53 -4.35 -5.51
CA GLU A 90 -21.01 -4.85 -4.24
C GLU A 90 -19.49 -4.73 -4.23
N PHE A 91 -18.91 -4.12 -3.21
CA PHE A 91 -17.47 -3.95 -3.11
C PHE A 91 -16.88 -4.82 -1.98
N LYS A 92 -15.86 -5.61 -2.30
CA LYS A 92 -15.19 -6.52 -1.35
C LYS A 92 -13.70 -6.24 -1.35
N PHE A 93 -13.26 -5.43 -0.40
CA PHE A 93 -11.85 -5.22 -0.14
C PHE A 93 -11.28 -6.26 0.83
N ARG A 94 -10.15 -6.86 0.45
CA ARG A 94 -9.42 -7.85 1.24
C ARG A 94 -7.92 -7.59 1.04
N SER A 95 -7.19 -7.42 2.14
CA SER A 95 -5.73 -7.25 2.10
C SER A 95 -5.04 -8.49 1.50
N ASN A 96 -5.50 -9.67 1.87
CA ASN A 96 -4.88 -10.92 1.44
C ASN A 96 -5.31 -11.27 0.01
N ARG A 97 -4.33 -11.35 -0.89
CA ARG A 97 -4.47 -11.64 -2.33
C ARG A 97 -5.25 -12.92 -2.58
N LEU A 98 -6.46 -12.78 -3.14
CA LEU A 98 -7.39 -13.84 -3.56
C LEU A 98 -7.80 -14.90 -2.51
N GLU A 99 -7.16 -15.00 -1.34
CA GLU A 99 -7.44 -16.03 -0.32
C GLU A 99 -8.92 -16.10 0.07
N SER A 100 -9.55 -14.94 0.18
CA SER A 100 -10.96 -14.81 0.57
C SER A 100 -11.92 -14.72 -0.61
N LEU A 101 -11.41 -14.77 -1.85
CA LEU A 101 -12.25 -14.70 -3.05
C LEU A 101 -13.22 -15.87 -3.11
N SER A 102 -12.77 -17.09 -2.75
CA SER A 102 -13.64 -18.28 -2.72
C SER A 102 -14.84 -18.07 -1.79
N ALA A 103 -14.64 -17.50 -0.60
CA ALA A 103 -15.72 -17.22 0.34
C ALA A 103 -16.71 -16.16 -0.17
N VAL A 104 -16.21 -15.14 -0.89
CA VAL A 104 -17.06 -14.15 -1.56
C VAL A 104 -17.88 -14.80 -2.67
N LEU A 105 -17.23 -15.54 -3.57
CA LEU A 105 -17.86 -16.13 -4.75
C LEU A 105 -18.80 -17.30 -4.43
N LYS A 106 -18.64 -17.97 -3.27
CA LYS A 106 -19.63 -18.93 -2.75
C LYS A 106 -21.00 -18.27 -2.50
N ASN A 107 -21.01 -17.01 -2.12
CA ASN A 107 -22.23 -16.24 -1.83
C ASN A 107 -22.70 -15.39 -3.01
N ARG A 108 -22.08 -15.51 -4.18
CA ARG A 108 -22.33 -14.62 -5.34
C ARG A 108 -23.78 -14.60 -5.78
N GLU A 109 -24.47 -15.74 -5.77
CA GLU A 109 -25.89 -15.81 -6.17
C GLU A 109 -26.77 -14.98 -5.23
N THR A 110 -26.44 -14.94 -3.94
CA THR A 110 -27.15 -14.11 -2.97
C THR A 110 -26.84 -12.62 -3.18
N ILE A 111 -25.60 -12.29 -3.52
CA ILE A 111 -25.18 -10.92 -3.83
C ILE A 111 -25.87 -10.44 -5.11
N PHE A 112 -25.84 -11.24 -6.17
CA PHE A 112 -26.43 -10.92 -7.47
C PHE A 112 -27.96 -10.83 -7.50
N LYS A 113 -28.66 -11.20 -6.41
CA LYS A 113 -30.09 -10.88 -6.24
C LYS A 113 -30.38 -9.39 -6.18
N ARG A 114 -29.37 -8.58 -5.82
CA ARG A 114 -29.49 -7.13 -5.64
C ARG A 114 -28.45 -6.34 -6.40
N ASN A 115 -27.27 -6.91 -6.59
CA ASN A 115 -26.15 -6.25 -7.24
C ASN A 115 -25.98 -6.76 -8.67
N ASP A 116 -25.55 -5.89 -9.56
CA ASP A 116 -25.18 -6.23 -10.94
C ASP A 116 -23.72 -6.67 -11.02
N TYR A 117 -22.86 -6.14 -10.13
CA TYR A 117 -21.44 -6.44 -10.10
C TYR A 117 -20.91 -6.76 -8.70
N ILE A 118 -19.86 -7.59 -8.66
CA ILE A 118 -18.99 -7.77 -7.50
C ILE A 118 -17.60 -7.25 -7.85
N PHE A 119 -17.12 -6.27 -7.10
CA PHE A 119 -15.78 -5.73 -7.21
C PHE A 119 -14.94 -6.29 -6.07
N PHE A 120 -14.10 -7.28 -6.35
CA PHE A 120 -13.17 -7.84 -5.38
C PHE A 120 -11.80 -7.15 -5.49
N SER A 121 -11.35 -6.47 -4.44
CA SER A 121 -10.12 -5.68 -4.50
C SER A 121 -9.09 -6.07 -3.44
N TYR A 122 -7.82 -5.91 -3.79
CA TYR A 122 -6.67 -6.14 -2.93
C TYR A 122 -5.49 -5.27 -3.38
N PHE A 123 -4.50 -5.07 -2.51
CA PHE A 123 -3.28 -4.35 -2.86
C PHE A 123 -2.15 -5.32 -3.18
N LEU A 124 -1.35 -4.93 -4.17
CA LEU A 124 0.02 -5.40 -4.33
C LEU A 124 1.00 -4.28 -4.00
N GLU A 125 2.19 -4.67 -3.58
CA GLU A 125 3.30 -3.79 -3.25
C GLU A 125 4.52 -4.17 -4.06
N ARG A 126 5.18 -3.17 -4.63
CA ARG A 126 6.50 -3.31 -5.23
C ARG A 126 7.57 -3.38 -4.15
N GLY A 127 8.38 -4.42 -4.20
CA GLY A 127 9.52 -4.64 -3.31
C GLY A 127 10.70 -5.27 -4.04
N CYS A 128 11.89 -5.15 -3.45
CA CYS A 128 13.06 -5.90 -3.88
C CYS A 128 12.93 -7.37 -3.47
N LYS A 129 13.37 -8.28 -4.34
CA LYS A 129 13.50 -9.70 -4.02
C LYS A 129 14.51 -9.96 -2.91
N ASP A 130 15.60 -9.18 -2.94
CA ASP A 130 16.53 -9.10 -1.82
C ASP A 130 15.92 -8.27 -0.70
N LYS A 131 15.51 -8.96 0.38
CA LYS A 131 14.84 -8.35 1.54
C LYS A 131 15.72 -7.39 2.32
N THR A 132 17.03 -7.37 2.07
CA THR A 132 17.98 -6.44 2.70
C THR A 132 18.07 -5.11 1.95
N LYS A 133 17.58 -5.06 0.70
CA LYS A 133 17.60 -3.85 -0.13
C LYS A 133 16.29 -3.08 0.00
N ILE A 134 16.44 -1.75 0.06
CA ILE A 134 15.33 -0.81 0.16
C ILE A 134 15.19 -0.10 -1.18
N LEU A 135 13.98 -0.09 -1.73
CA LEU A 135 13.67 0.67 -2.93
C LEU A 135 13.88 2.17 -2.68
N LYS A 136 14.92 2.75 -3.28
CA LYS A 136 15.17 4.19 -3.26
C LYS A 136 14.15 4.88 -4.17
N THR A 137 13.18 5.56 -3.56
CA THR A 137 12.23 6.52 -4.16
C THR A 137 11.78 6.23 -5.59
N GLN A 138 10.65 5.55 -5.71
CA GLN A 138 9.88 5.47 -6.96
C GLN A 138 8.44 5.94 -6.74
N ASN A 139 7.83 6.50 -7.78
CA ASN A 139 6.50 7.12 -7.72
C ASN A 139 5.34 6.11 -7.52
N CYS A 140 5.55 4.81 -7.73
CA CYS A 140 4.49 3.78 -7.74
C CYS A 140 4.88 2.58 -6.86
N LEU A 141 4.58 2.67 -5.56
CA LEU A 141 4.91 1.64 -4.58
C LEU A 141 3.78 0.62 -4.42
N TYR A 142 2.54 1.09 -4.58
CA TYR A 142 1.34 0.32 -4.37
C TYR A 142 0.51 0.22 -5.64
N TYR A 143 -0.15 -0.92 -5.77
CA TYR A 143 -0.99 -1.29 -6.90
C TYR A 143 -2.32 -1.75 -6.33
N LEU A 144 -3.40 -1.04 -6.65
CA LEU A 144 -4.74 -1.52 -6.34
C LEU A 144 -5.17 -2.43 -7.49
N ILE A 145 -5.47 -3.69 -7.19
CA ILE A 145 -6.09 -4.63 -8.14
C ILE A 145 -7.57 -4.74 -7.80
N VAL A 146 -8.43 -4.71 -8.79
CA VAL A 146 -9.86 -5.02 -8.64
C VAL A 146 -10.25 -6.05 -9.71
N VAL A 147 -10.91 -7.11 -9.26
CA VAL A 147 -11.50 -8.17 -10.10
C VAL A 147 -13.00 -7.93 -10.14
N ILE A 148 -13.53 -7.69 -11.32
CA ILE A 148 -14.93 -7.35 -11.56
C ILE A 148 -15.64 -8.60 -12.08
N PHE A 149 -16.66 -9.03 -11.36
CA PHE A 149 -17.57 -10.10 -11.78
C PHE A 149 -18.94 -9.52 -12.10
N SER A 150 -19.50 -9.85 -13.26
CA SER A 150 -20.85 -9.47 -13.68
C SER A 150 -21.86 -10.56 -13.32
N ARG A 151 -23.09 -10.17 -12.97
CA ARG A 151 -24.25 -11.08 -12.85
C ARG A 151 -24.55 -11.83 -14.15
N GLU A 152 -24.30 -11.19 -15.30
CA GLU A 152 -24.63 -11.74 -16.62
C GLU A 152 -23.75 -12.93 -17.02
N ASN A 153 -22.59 -13.05 -16.38
CA ASN A 153 -21.71 -14.20 -16.59
C ASN A 153 -22.34 -15.37 -15.83
N GLY A 154 -22.99 -16.28 -16.57
CA GLY A 154 -23.91 -17.31 -16.07
C GLY A 154 -23.35 -18.29 -15.02
N PRO A 155 -24.04 -19.40 -14.72
CA PRO A 155 -23.64 -20.31 -13.65
C PRO A 155 -22.31 -20.97 -13.96
N LEU A 156 -21.23 -20.38 -13.46
CA LEU A 156 -19.88 -20.90 -13.58
C LEU A 156 -19.61 -21.90 -12.47
N ASN A 157 -19.01 -23.03 -12.84
CA ASN A 157 -18.42 -23.93 -11.85
C ASN A 157 -17.41 -23.11 -11.03
N LEU A 158 -17.67 -22.96 -9.73
CA LEU A 158 -16.86 -22.11 -8.85
C LEU A 158 -15.38 -22.51 -8.88
N LYS A 159 -15.09 -23.81 -8.97
CA LYS A 159 -13.71 -24.31 -9.01
C LYS A 159 -13.00 -23.89 -10.29
N GLU A 160 -13.68 -24.00 -11.43
CA GLU A 160 -13.14 -23.59 -12.73
C GLU A 160 -12.90 -22.08 -12.77
N LEU A 161 -13.86 -21.29 -12.29
CA LEU A 161 -13.71 -19.84 -12.20
C LEU A 161 -12.53 -19.43 -11.31
N LEU A 162 -12.38 -20.03 -10.12
CA LEU A 162 -11.26 -19.73 -9.23
C LEU A 162 -9.90 -20.11 -9.83
N ASN A 163 -9.84 -21.24 -10.56
CA ASN A 163 -8.63 -21.65 -11.27
C ASN A 163 -8.29 -20.68 -12.41
N GLU A 164 -9.31 -20.24 -13.16
CA GLU A 164 -9.15 -19.26 -14.24
C GLU A 164 -8.66 -17.91 -13.69
N VAL A 165 -9.31 -17.39 -12.65
CA VAL A 165 -8.89 -16.15 -11.97
C VAL A 165 -7.44 -16.28 -11.49
N SER A 166 -7.08 -17.36 -10.80
CA SER A 166 -5.71 -17.55 -10.30
C SER A 166 -4.67 -17.57 -11.42
N LYS A 167 -4.96 -18.25 -12.53
CA LYS A 167 -4.06 -18.33 -13.69
C LYS A 167 -3.91 -16.97 -14.38
N GLU A 168 -5.01 -16.28 -14.61
CA GLU A 168 -5.00 -15.00 -15.29
C GLU A 168 -4.44 -13.88 -14.41
N GLU A 169 -4.59 -13.98 -13.10
CA GLU A 169 -4.04 -13.03 -12.13
C GLU A 169 -2.50 -13.04 -12.13
N ILE A 170 -1.88 -14.21 -12.23
CA ILE A 170 -0.41 -14.33 -12.35
C ILE A 170 0.09 -13.64 -13.63
N LYS A 171 -0.61 -13.87 -14.75
CA LYS A 171 -0.25 -13.24 -16.04
C LYS A 171 -0.45 -11.73 -15.98
N PHE A 172 -1.59 -11.29 -15.43
CA PHE A 172 -1.92 -9.88 -15.30
C PHE A 172 -0.92 -9.16 -14.40
N THR A 173 -0.52 -9.76 -13.28
CA THR A 173 0.49 -9.18 -12.37
C THR A 173 1.84 -8.97 -13.07
N LYS A 174 2.29 -9.95 -13.87
CA LYS A 174 3.51 -9.81 -14.67
C LYS A 174 3.40 -8.71 -15.73
N GLU A 175 2.26 -8.63 -16.40
CA GLU A 175 1.99 -7.57 -17.38
C GLU A 175 2.01 -6.18 -16.73
N VAL A 176 1.37 -6.04 -15.56
CA VAL A 176 1.34 -4.80 -14.78
C VAL A 176 2.73 -4.40 -14.31
N ALA A 177 3.52 -5.36 -13.83
CA ALA A 177 4.91 -5.14 -13.42
C ALA A 177 5.75 -4.56 -14.58
N LEU A 178 5.70 -5.19 -15.76
CA LEU A 178 6.39 -4.68 -16.94
C LEU A 178 5.93 -3.26 -17.34
N LYS A 179 4.60 -3.02 -17.37
CA LYS A 179 4.04 -1.71 -17.75
C LYS A 179 4.36 -0.59 -16.76
N SER A 180 4.56 -0.94 -15.49
CA SER A 180 4.91 0.01 -14.43
C SER A 180 6.42 0.16 -14.24
N GLY A 181 7.23 -0.46 -15.10
CA GLY A 181 8.69 -0.38 -15.06
C GLY A 181 9.29 -1.08 -13.85
N VAL A 182 8.67 -2.17 -13.37
CA VAL A 182 9.27 -3.08 -12.38
C VAL A 182 10.40 -3.84 -13.06
N ASP A 183 11.57 -3.82 -12.43
CA ASP A 183 12.68 -4.66 -12.84
C ASP A 183 12.41 -6.09 -12.36
N LEU A 184 11.99 -6.98 -13.26
CA LEU A 184 11.62 -8.34 -12.91
C LEU A 184 12.81 -9.21 -12.46
N ASP A 185 14.06 -8.76 -12.62
CA ASP A 185 15.23 -9.49 -12.12
C ASP A 185 15.44 -9.23 -10.63
N ASP A 186 15.32 -7.96 -10.21
CA ASP A 186 15.62 -7.51 -8.84
C ASP A 186 14.38 -7.23 -7.97
N GLU A 187 13.22 -7.05 -8.58
CA GLU A 187 11.99 -6.61 -7.92
C GLU A 187 10.80 -7.51 -8.29
N GLU A 188 9.75 -7.45 -7.48
CA GLU A 188 8.47 -8.10 -7.79
C GLU A 188 7.29 -7.42 -7.05
N LEU A 189 6.08 -7.83 -7.42
CA LEU A 189 4.83 -7.37 -6.82
C LEU A 189 4.29 -8.43 -5.85
N TYR A 190 4.20 -8.07 -4.57
CA TYR A 190 3.75 -8.95 -3.49
C TYR A 190 2.38 -8.56 -2.95
N ALA A 191 1.63 -9.53 -2.45
CA ALA A 191 0.39 -9.26 -1.72
C ALA A 191 0.64 -8.43 -0.46
N VAL A 192 -0.16 -7.39 -0.26
CA VAL A 192 -0.12 -6.56 0.94
C VAL A 192 -1.05 -7.16 1.99
N GLY A 193 -0.53 -8.01 2.88
CA GLY A 193 -1.28 -8.53 4.05
C GLY A 193 -1.63 -7.42 5.07
N ASN A 194 -1.47 -7.67 6.38
CA ASN A 194 -1.51 -6.64 7.45
C ASN A 194 -0.37 -5.59 7.35
N MET A 195 0.09 -5.31 6.13
CA MET A 195 1.42 -4.85 5.78
C MET A 195 1.54 -3.35 5.69
N ILE A 196 0.42 -2.61 5.63
CA ILE A 196 0.53 -1.16 5.58
C ILE A 196 1.14 -0.59 6.87
N LYS A 197 0.80 -1.20 8.01
CA LYS A 197 1.46 -0.93 9.30
C LYS A 197 2.92 -1.42 9.33
N ILE A 198 3.24 -2.57 8.71
CA ILE A 198 4.57 -3.18 8.77
C ILE A 198 5.61 -2.40 7.95
N ARG A 199 5.26 -1.91 6.75
CA ARG A 199 6.22 -1.17 5.90
C ARG A 199 6.49 0.23 6.42
N GLU A 200 5.49 0.93 6.96
CA GLU A 200 5.71 2.22 7.62
C GLU A 200 6.60 2.04 8.84
N LEU A 201 6.35 1.02 9.67
CA LEU A 201 7.23 0.70 10.78
C LEU A 201 8.67 0.40 10.33
N LYS A 202 8.86 -0.27 9.19
CA LYS A 202 10.21 -0.49 8.62
C LYS A 202 10.86 0.82 8.13
N ARG A 203 10.13 1.70 7.46
CA ARG A 203 10.65 3.01 7.03
C ARG A 203 10.99 3.92 8.20
N GLU A 204 10.11 3.97 9.20
CA GLU A 204 10.37 4.69 10.45
C GLU A 204 11.59 4.14 11.18
N LEU A 205 11.80 2.81 11.13
CA LEU A 205 12.98 2.17 11.69
C LEU A 205 14.25 2.59 10.94
N GLU A 206 14.25 2.54 9.61
CA GLU A 206 15.38 3.01 8.79
C GLU A 206 15.71 4.49 8.99
N GLU A 207 14.69 5.34 9.15
CA GLU A 207 14.88 6.76 9.47
C GLU A 207 15.44 6.97 10.88
N LYS A 208 15.04 6.12 11.84
CA LYS A 208 15.60 6.14 13.19
C LYS A 208 17.04 5.64 13.22
N ASP A 209 17.38 4.60 12.46
CA ASP A 209 18.74 4.08 12.34
C ASP A 209 19.70 5.13 11.77
N LYS A 210 19.29 5.85 10.71
CA LYS A 210 20.08 6.98 10.18
C LYS A 210 20.32 8.08 11.21
N LYS A 211 19.29 8.42 12.00
CA LYS A 211 19.42 9.41 13.08
C LYS A 211 20.34 8.94 14.20
N LEU A 212 20.36 7.63 14.49
CA LEU A 212 21.29 7.03 15.45
C LEU A 212 22.72 7.14 14.94
N GLU A 213 23.00 6.77 13.69
CA GLU A 213 24.34 6.92 13.09
C GLU A 213 24.84 8.37 13.12
N GLU A 214 23.97 9.35 12.87
CA GLU A 214 24.31 10.77 12.99
C GLU A 214 24.61 11.20 14.42
N ASN A 215 23.89 10.64 15.41
CA ASN A 215 24.12 10.94 16.81
C ASN A 215 25.41 10.31 17.33
N ASP A 216 25.74 9.10 16.90
CA ASP A 216 26.99 8.42 17.26
C ASP A 216 28.20 9.22 16.77
N LYS A 217 28.16 9.73 15.53
CA LYS A 217 29.22 10.62 15.01
C LYS A 217 29.38 11.89 15.86
N LYS A 218 28.28 12.50 16.31
CA LYS A 218 28.32 13.69 17.19
C LYS A 218 28.87 13.35 18.58
N LEU A 219 28.60 12.15 19.08
CA LEU A 219 29.15 11.65 20.34
C LEU A 219 30.67 11.46 20.23
N GLU A 220 31.15 10.81 19.17
CA GLU A 220 32.60 10.67 18.91
C GLU A 220 33.31 12.03 18.83
N GLU A 221 32.70 13.04 18.19
CA GLU A 221 33.26 14.40 18.16
C GLU A 221 33.32 15.06 19.54
N LYS A 222 32.31 14.83 20.39
CA LYS A 222 32.29 15.36 21.76
C LYS A 222 33.34 14.67 22.62
N ASP A 223 33.52 13.36 22.48
CA ASP A 223 34.51 12.59 23.23
C ASP A 223 35.93 13.06 22.87
N LYS A 224 36.23 13.27 21.59
CA LYS A 224 37.51 13.87 21.16
C LYS A 224 37.75 15.24 21.80
N LYS A 225 36.75 16.12 21.81
CA LYS A 225 36.84 17.44 22.46
C LYS A 225 37.01 17.33 23.97
N LEU A 226 36.40 16.33 24.60
CA LEU A 226 36.56 16.07 26.04
C LEU A 226 37.99 15.61 26.34
N GLU A 227 38.53 14.71 25.52
CA GLU A 227 39.91 14.23 25.66
C GLU A 227 40.93 15.37 25.48
N GLU A 228 40.73 16.25 24.51
CA GLU A 228 41.54 17.46 24.34
C GLU A 228 41.46 18.39 25.56
N LYS A 229 40.26 18.58 26.13
CA LYS A 229 40.09 19.39 27.34
C LYS A 229 40.76 18.76 28.55
N ASN A 230 40.69 17.44 28.71
CA ASN A 230 41.34 16.72 29.79
C ASN A 230 42.87 16.82 29.69
N LYS A 231 43.44 16.68 28.49
CA LYS A 231 44.88 16.91 28.27
C LYS A 231 45.30 18.31 28.67
N LYS A 232 44.54 19.33 28.28
CA LYS A 232 44.80 20.73 28.69
C LYS A 232 44.66 20.95 30.20
N LEU A 233 43.76 20.21 30.86
CA LEU A 233 43.59 20.30 32.31
C LEU A 233 44.80 19.68 33.03
N GLU A 234 45.25 18.49 32.61
CA GLU A 234 46.44 17.84 33.16
C GLU A 234 47.71 18.70 32.99
N GLU A 235 47.85 19.40 31.85
CA GLU A 235 48.95 20.34 31.62
C GLU A 235 48.91 21.50 32.61
N LYS A 236 47.73 22.09 32.84
CA LYS A 236 47.54 23.17 33.82
C LYS A 236 47.79 22.71 35.25
N ASP A 237 47.36 21.51 35.63
CA ASP A 237 47.60 20.96 36.97
C ASP A 237 49.11 20.79 37.23
N LYS A 238 49.86 20.29 36.24
CA LYS A 238 51.33 20.20 36.31
C LYS A 238 52.00 21.57 36.47
N GLU A 239 51.49 22.59 35.77
CA GLU A 239 52.00 23.96 35.88
C GLU A 239 51.73 24.55 37.28
N ILE A 240 50.54 24.36 37.83
CA ILE A 240 50.17 24.78 39.18
C ILE A 240 51.08 24.14 40.23
N GLU A 241 51.34 22.83 40.14
CA GLU A 241 52.24 22.15 41.08
C GLU A 241 53.68 22.68 41.01
N ARG A 242 54.18 22.99 39.79
CA ARG A 242 55.49 23.65 39.63
C ARG A 242 55.53 25.03 40.30
N LEU A 243 54.51 25.86 40.09
CA LEU A 243 54.44 27.20 40.69
C LEU A 243 54.34 27.14 42.22
N LYS A 244 53.54 26.22 42.77
CA LYS A 244 53.47 25.97 44.23
C LYS A 244 54.82 25.56 44.82
N ALA A 245 55.57 24.70 44.13
CA ALA A 245 56.90 24.30 44.57
C ALA A 245 57.86 25.49 44.63
N GLN A 246 57.86 26.36 43.61
CA GLN A 246 58.70 27.56 43.58
C GLN A 246 58.37 28.55 44.71
N LEU A 247 57.08 28.70 45.06
CA LEU A 247 56.64 29.56 46.16
C LEU A 247 57.08 29.04 47.54
N LYS A 248 57.23 27.72 47.73
CA LYS A 248 57.73 27.13 48.99
C LYS A 248 59.24 27.27 49.18
N THR A 249 59.98 27.53 48.10
CA THR A 249 61.45 27.68 48.11
C THR A 249 61.91 29.14 48.24
N LYS A 250 60.98 30.08 48.38
CA LYS A 250 61.23 31.51 48.65
C LYS A 250 60.86 31.84 50.09
#